data_AF-A0A061S0A4-F1
#
_entry.id   AF-A0A061S0A4-F1
#
_cell.length_a   1.000
_cell.length_b   1.000
_cell.length_c   1.000
_cell.angle_alpha   90.00
_cell.angle_beta   90.00
_cell.angle_gamma   90.00
#
_symmetry.space_group_name_H-M   'P 1'
#
loop_
_entity.id
_entity.type
_entity.pdbx_description
1 polymer ?
#
loop_
_entity_poly.entity_id
_entity_poly.type
_entity_poly.pdbx_seq_one_letter_code
_entity_poly.pdbx_strand_id
1 'polypeptide(L)'
;MSKAIFQQVLKPTGVSHCTSAFFEHAAAPSGEDSIPNLVVAKFTQIQVYAIRVPGVRDAEVDIDLSRLELVGEWSLSGTVESLAVLRSQQKGRQRDSILITFREAKASLVEFDEATNSLRTISLHCWEDDALSQGRQSFPKPPTAVTDPQGRCAAVSLFKHHLALMPAEGG
;
A
#
# COMPACT_ATOMS: atom_id res chain seq x y z
N MET A 1 -18.07 -17.69 34.21
CA MET A 1 -17.21 -16.99 33.23
C MET A 1 -17.83 -17.12 31.86
N SER A 2 -18.31 -16.03 31.26
CA SER A 2 -18.77 -16.03 29.86
C SER A 2 -17.58 -15.80 28.93
N LYS A 3 -17.48 -16.58 27.85
CA LYS A 3 -16.54 -16.34 26.75
C LYS A 3 -17.32 -15.83 25.54
N ALA A 4 -16.71 -14.96 24.75
CA ALA A 4 -17.25 -14.46 23.49
C ALA A 4 -16.27 -14.75 22.35
N ILE A 5 -16.80 -14.84 21.13
CA ILE A 5 -16.04 -15.05 19.89
C ILE A 5 -16.39 -13.91 18.93
N PHE A 6 -15.38 -13.34 18.29
CA PHE A 6 -15.56 -12.36 17.22
C PHE A 6 -15.53 -13.08 15.87
N GLN A 7 -16.51 -12.79 15.01
CA GLN A 7 -16.56 -13.28 13.64
C GLN A 7 -16.97 -12.14 12.69
N GLN A 8 -16.18 -11.90 11.65
CA GLN A 8 -16.48 -10.91 10.62
C GLN A 8 -17.36 -11.53 9.54
N VAL A 9 -18.64 -11.14 9.50
CA VAL A 9 -19.61 -11.65 8.51
C VAL A 9 -19.53 -10.89 7.19
N LEU A 10 -19.29 -9.57 7.24
CA LEU A 10 -19.17 -8.70 6.07
C LEU A 10 -17.82 -7.98 6.10
N LYS A 11 -17.18 -7.92 4.93
CA LYS A 11 -15.93 -7.18 4.74
C LYS A 11 -16.20 -5.67 4.62
N PRO A 12 -15.25 -4.83 5.06
CA PRO A 12 -15.36 -3.38 4.87
C PRO A 12 -15.40 -3.04 3.37
N THR A 13 -16.37 -2.24 2.96
CA THR A 13 -16.54 -1.83 1.56
C THR A 13 -16.04 -0.42 1.28
N GLY A 14 -16.03 0.44 2.30
CA GLY A 14 -15.56 1.83 2.20
C GLY A 14 -14.07 1.90 1.88
N VAL A 15 -13.74 2.59 0.79
CA VAL A 15 -12.36 2.90 0.42
C VAL A 15 -11.86 4.03 1.31
N SER A 16 -10.76 3.77 2.03
CA SER A 16 -10.11 4.79 2.86
C SER A 16 -8.94 5.45 2.13
N HIS A 17 -8.15 4.65 1.39
CA HIS A 17 -6.96 5.14 0.69
C HIS A 17 -6.77 4.41 -0.64
N CYS A 18 -6.14 5.09 -1.61
CA CYS A 18 -5.75 4.49 -2.87
C CYS A 18 -4.43 5.04 -3.38
N THR A 19 -3.68 4.24 -4.13
CA THR A 19 -2.47 4.65 -4.82
C THR A 19 -2.25 3.84 -6.09
N SER A 20 -1.47 4.36 -7.03
CA SER A 20 -1.05 3.63 -8.24
C SER A 20 0.39 3.13 -8.09
N ALA A 21 0.64 1.85 -8.34
CA ALA A 21 1.97 1.24 -8.21
C ALA A 21 2.18 0.11 -9.23
N PHE A 22 3.42 -0.15 -9.61
CA PHE A 22 3.83 -1.34 -10.35
C PHE A 22 4.02 -2.51 -9.39
N PHE A 23 2.91 -3.02 -8.84
CA PHE A 23 2.94 -3.94 -7.71
C PHE A 23 3.05 -5.41 -8.13
N GLU A 24 2.25 -5.85 -9.10
CA GLU A 24 2.27 -7.25 -9.57
C GLU A 24 3.25 -7.47 -10.71
N HIS A 25 3.49 -6.44 -11.50
CA HIS A 25 4.44 -6.41 -12.59
C HIS A 25 5.33 -5.19 -12.47
N ALA A 26 6.57 -5.32 -12.91
CA ALA A 26 7.46 -4.18 -13.01
C ALA A 26 7.12 -3.30 -14.22
N ALA A 27 7.48 -2.03 -14.14
CA ALA A 27 7.43 -1.12 -15.28
C ALA A 27 8.26 -1.69 -16.45
N ALA A 28 7.72 -1.60 -17.67
CA ALA A 28 8.42 -2.05 -18.86
C ALA A 28 9.67 -1.17 -19.11
N PRO A 29 10.84 -1.76 -19.41
CA PRO A 29 12.08 -1.00 -19.64
C PRO A 29 12.08 -0.19 -20.95
N SER A 30 11.15 -0.47 -21.88
CA SER A 30 11.17 0.02 -23.27
C SER A 30 10.12 1.09 -23.60
N GLY A 31 9.44 1.69 -22.61
CA GLY A 31 8.43 2.72 -22.90
C GLY A 31 7.16 2.18 -23.58
N GLU A 32 6.93 0.87 -23.54
CA GLU A 32 5.58 0.34 -23.73
C GLU A 32 4.69 0.83 -22.58
N ASP A 33 3.43 1.17 -22.90
CA ASP A 33 2.41 1.66 -21.97
C ASP A 33 2.03 0.58 -20.94
N SER A 34 2.93 0.32 -20.00
CA SER A 34 2.65 -0.53 -18.84
C SER A 34 1.77 0.26 -17.89
N ILE A 35 0.51 -0.15 -17.80
CA ILE A 35 -0.45 0.49 -16.91
C ILE A 35 -0.16 0.02 -15.47
N PRO A 36 0.01 0.93 -14.50
CA PRO A 36 0.22 0.56 -13.10
C PRO A 36 -1.05 -0.09 -12.51
N ASN A 37 -0.87 -0.89 -11.46
CA ASN A 37 -1.98 -1.38 -10.69
C ASN A 37 -2.59 -0.26 -9.83
N LEU A 38 -3.90 -0.32 -9.62
CA LEU A 38 -4.59 0.49 -8.63
C LEU A 38 -4.65 -0.29 -7.31
N VAL A 39 -3.93 0.18 -6.31
CA VAL A 39 -3.93 -0.34 -4.95
C VAL A 39 -4.96 0.42 -4.14
N VAL A 40 -5.87 -0.30 -3.47
CA VAL A 40 -6.98 0.25 -2.70
C VAL A 40 -6.96 -0.34 -1.30
N ALA A 41 -6.93 0.51 -0.28
CA ALA A 41 -7.15 0.10 1.10
C ALA A 41 -8.60 0.39 1.53
N LYS A 42 -9.20 -0.59 2.19
CA LYS A 42 -10.53 -0.60 2.79
C LYS A 42 -10.41 -0.95 4.26
N PHE A 43 -10.04 0.03 5.09
CA PHE A 43 -9.80 -0.15 6.54
C PHE A 43 -8.80 -1.28 6.85
N THR A 44 -9.28 -2.50 7.10
CA THR A 44 -8.48 -3.69 7.44
C THR A 44 -8.25 -4.60 6.24
N GLN A 45 -8.46 -4.11 5.03
CA GLN A 45 -8.32 -4.88 3.80
C GLN A 45 -7.55 -4.08 2.76
N ILE A 46 -6.77 -4.76 1.93
CA ILE A 46 -6.09 -4.18 0.78
C ILE A 46 -6.43 -5.00 -0.47
N GLN A 47 -6.72 -4.30 -1.55
CA GLN A 47 -7.11 -4.84 -2.84
C GLN A 47 -6.26 -4.23 -3.93
N VAL A 48 -5.89 -5.04 -4.91
CA VAL A 48 -5.10 -4.61 -6.06
C VAL A 48 -5.90 -4.89 -7.32
N TYR A 49 -6.07 -3.84 -8.12
CA TYR A 49 -6.84 -3.87 -9.35
C TYR A 49 -5.91 -3.64 -10.55
N ALA A 50 -6.06 -4.46 -11.59
CA ALA A 50 -5.52 -4.21 -12.91
C ALA A 50 -6.53 -3.40 -13.71
N ILE A 51 -6.04 -2.37 -14.41
CA ILE A 51 -6.86 -1.54 -15.28
C ILE A 51 -6.83 -2.18 -16.67
N ARG A 52 -8.00 -2.59 -17.18
CA ARG A 52 -8.13 -3.08 -18.55
C ARG A 52 -8.77 -2.01 -19.41
N VAL A 53 -8.05 -1.61 -20.45
CA VAL A 53 -8.55 -0.75 -21.52
C VAL A 53 -8.71 -1.62 -22.76
N PRO A 54 -9.93 -1.82 -23.29
CA PRO A 54 -10.10 -2.57 -24.53
C PRO A 54 -9.48 -1.80 -25.68
N GLY A 55 -8.65 -2.48 -26.48
CA GLY A 55 -8.04 -1.89 -27.67
C GLY A 55 -9.06 -1.76 -28.79
N VAL A 56 -9.20 -0.55 -29.33
CA VAL A 56 -10.05 -0.28 -30.50
C VAL A 56 -9.47 -1.03 -31.71
N ARG A 57 -10.08 -2.15 -32.10
CA ARG A 57 -9.99 -2.69 -33.45
C ARG A 57 -11.41 -2.74 -34.00
N ASP A 58 -11.62 -1.88 -34.99
CA ASP A 58 -12.82 -1.71 -35.81
C ASP A 58 -13.99 -0.91 -35.22
N ALA A 59 -14.19 0.26 -35.83
CA ALA A 59 -15.38 1.12 -35.92
C ALA A 59 -16.28 1.30 -34.67
N GLU A 60 -16.30 2.54 -34.17
CA GLU A 60 -17.32 3.09 -33.25
C GLU A 60 -17.63 2.25 -32.00
N VAL A 61 -16.71 2.22 -31.04
CA VAL A 61 -17.05 1.80 -29.67
C VAL A 61 -16.42 2.75 -28.64
N ASP A 62 -17.34 3.51 -28.04
CA ASP A 62 -17.39 4.13 -26.72
C ASP A 62 -16.13 4.21 -25.83
N ILE A 63 -15.99 5.38 -25.20
CA ILE A 63 -15.05 5.73 -24.14
C ILE A 63 -15.33 4.90 -22.84
N ASP A 64 -16.37 4.06 -22.83
CA ASP A 64 -17.03 3.49 -21.64
C ASP A 64 -16.71 2.02 -21.29
N LEU A 65 -15.76 1.36 -21.96
CA LEU A 65 -15.45 -0.06 -21.69
C LEU A 65 -14.24 -0.31 -20.77
N SER A 66 -13.62 0.73 -20.20
CA SER A 66 -12.53 0.55 -19.23
C SER A 66 -13.05 -0.10 -17.96
N ARG A 67 -12.40 -1.17 -17.48
CA ARG A 67 -12.81 -1.88 -16.27
C ARG A 67 -11.65 -2.11 -15.31
N LEU A 68 -11.99 -2.16 -14.02
CA LEU A 68 -11.09 -2.56 -12.95
C LEU A 68 -11.28 -4.05 -12.68
N GLU A 69 -10.23 -4.84 -12.91
CA GLU A 69 -10.20 -6.26 -12.57
C GLU A 69 -9.50 -6.45 -11.24
N LEU A 70 -10.19 -7.01 -10.25
CA LEU A 70 -9.57 -7.37 -8.98
C LEU A 70 -8.60 -8.54 -9.20
N VAL A 71 -7.32 -8.30 -8.94
CA VAL A 71 -6.26 -9.32 -9.12
C VAL A 71 -5.86 -9.94 -7.79
N GLY A 72 -5.84 -9.14 -6.73
CA GLY A 72 -5.45 -9.58 -5.40
C GLY A 72 -6.27 -8.91 -4.30
N GLU A 73 -6.56 -9.66 -3.25
CA GLU A 73 -7.28 -9.19 -2.07
C GLU A 73 -6.72 -9.86 -0.82
N TRP A 74 -6.27 -9.05 0.15
CA TRP A 74 -5.67 -9.53 1.39
C TRP A 74 -6.22 -8.80 2.61
N SER A 75 -6.46 -9.55 3.68
CA SER A 75 -6.85 -9.01 4.99
C SER A 75 -5.61 -8.60 5.78
N LEU A 76 -5.71 -7.45 6.44
CA LEU A 76 -4.67 -6.89 7.30
C LEU A 76 -5.13 -6.93 8.76
N SER A 77 -4.20 -7.18 9.67
CA SER A 77 -4.47 -7.24 11.12
C SER A 77 -4.51 -5.86 11.80
N GLY A 78 -4.78 -4.81 11.04
CA GLY A 78 -4.79 -3.43 11.53
C GLY A 78 -5.50 -2.50 10.55
N THR A 79 -5.96 -1.36 11.06
CA THR A 79 -6.57 -0.32 10.21
C THR A 79 -5.49 0.45 9.48
N VAL A 80 -5.59 0.52 8.15
CA VAL A 80 -4.70 1.31 7.30
C VAL A 80 -4.98 2.79 7.46
N GLU A 81 -3.95 3.54 7.85
CA GLU A 81 -4.00 4.98 8.09
C GLU A 81 -3.38 5.81 6.94
N SER A 82 -2.46 5.22 6.17
CA SER A 82 -1.85 5.84 5.00
C SER A 82 -1.17 4.77 4.15
N LEU A 83 -1.16 4.99 2.83
CA LEU A 83 -0.41 4.21 1.85
C LEU A 83 0.63 5.11 1.17
N ALA A 84 1.82 4.59 0.92
CA ALA A 84 2.82 5.23 0.06
C ALA A 84 3.57 4.18 -0.77
N VAL A 85 4.05 4.56 -1.94
CA VAL A 85 4.72 3.64 -2.88
C VAL A 85 6.21 3.89 -2.84
N LEU A 86 6.97 2.89 -2.42
CA LEU A 86 8.43 2.94 -2.46
C LEU A 86 8.90 2.31 -3.77
N ARG A 87 9.38 3.15 -4.69
CA ARG A 87 9.86 2.71 -5.99
C ARG A 87 11.20 2.00 -5.85
N SER A 88 11.32 0.85 -6.50
CA SER A 88 12.59 0.14 -6.54
C SER A 88 13.69 0.99 -7.19
N GLN A 89 14.88 0.99 -6.59
CA GLN A 89 16.09 1.63 -7.12
C GLN A 89 16.89 0.74 -8.08
N GLN A 90 16.56 -0.55 -8.14
CA GLN A 90 17.35 -1.52 -8.88
C GLN A 90 17.09 -1.36 -10.38
N LYS A 91 18.17 -1.30 -11.16
CA LYS A 91 18.08 -1.29 -12.62
C LYS A 91 17.58 -2.65 -13.10
N GLY A 92 16.33 -2.72 -13.52
CA GLY A 92 15.74 -3.95 -14.04
C GLY A 92 14.22 -4.00 -13.87
N ARG A 93 13.69 -5.20 -13.95
CA ARG A 93 12.25 -5.50 -13.94
C ARG A 93 11.78 -5.77 -12.50
N GLN A 94 12.02 -4.83 -11.58
CA GLN A 94 11.61 -4.97 -10.17
C GLN A 94 10.28 -4.25 -9.89
N ARG A 95 9.49 -4.85 -9.00
CA ARG A 95 8.20 -4.34 -8.54
C ARG A 95 8.40 -3.19 -7.54
N ASP A 96 7.37 -2.36 -7.41
CA ASP A 96 7.28 -1.38 -6.33
C ASP A 96 6.90 -2.09 -5.02
N SER A 97 7.44 -1.59 -3.91
CA SER A 97 7.00 -1.98 -2.57
C SER A 97 5.97 -0.97 -2.05
N ILE A 98 5.03 -1.44 -1.23
CA ILE A 98 4.00 -0.59 -0.63
C ILE A 98 4.30 -0.39 0.84
N LEU A 99 4.43 0.87 1.26
CA LEU A 99 4.50 1.25 2.65
C LEU A 99 3.08 1.49 3.17
N ILE A 100 2.69 0.70 4.16
CA ILE A 100 1.39 0.75 4.81
C ILE A 100 1.62 1.22 6.24
N THR A 101 0.93 2.28 6.65
CA THR A 101 0.93 2.71 8.05
C THR A 101 -0.34 2.27 8.75
N PHE A 102 -0.20 1.96 10.04
CA PHE A 102 -1.28 1.57 10.92
C PHE A 102 -1.35 2.54 12.09
N ARG A 103 -2.43 2.44 12.85
CA ARG A 103 -2.62 3.21 14.08
C ARG A 103 -1.45 3.02 15.05
N GLU A 104 -1.24 4.03 15.90
CA GLU A 104 -0.23 4.00 16.98
C GLU A 104 1.21 3.85 16.46
N ALA A 105 1.59 4.64 15.45
CA ALA A 105 2.98 4.74 15.01
C ALA A 105 3.59 3.39 14.55
N LYS A 106 2.82 2.63 13.76
CA LYS A 106 3.25 1.37 13.15
C LYS A 106 3.32 1.52 11.63
N ALA A 107 4.30 0.88 11.01
CA ALA A 107 4.37 0.77 9.56
C ALA A 107 4.88 -0.61 9.12
N SER A 108 4.43 -1.04 7.96
CA SER A 108 4.86 -2.26 7.28
C SER A 108 5.20 -1.96 5.84
N LEU A 109 6.38 -2.41 5.40
CA LEU A 109 6.77 -2.38 3.99
C LEU A 109 6.51 -3.77 3.41
N VAL A 110 5.68 -3.83 2.38
CA VAL A 110 5.24 -5.09 1.75
C VAL A 110 5.54 -5.12 0.26
N GLU A 111 5.79 -6.33 -0.22
CA GLU A 111 6.00 -6.66 -1.63
C GLU A 111 5.04 -7.76 -2.06
N PHE A 112 4.84 -7.87 -3.36
CA PHE A 112 4.06 -8.94 -3.94
C PHE A 112 4.94 -10.18 -4.21
N ASP A 113 4.58 -11.30 -3.57
CA ASP A 113 5.15 -12.61 -3.86
C ASP A 113 4.28 -13.34 -4.89
N GLU A 114 4.80 -13.48 -6.10
CA GLU A 114 4.11 -14.15 -7.22
C GLU A 114 3.98 -15.66 -7.02
N ALA A 115 4.91 -16.29 -6.31
CA ALA A 115 4.88 -17.74 -6.11
C ALA A 115 3.70 -18.16 -5.23
N THR A 116 3.32 -17.31 -4.27
CA THR A 116 2.27 -17.60 -3.29
C THR A 116 1.02 -16.73 -3.49
N ASN A 117 1.05 -15.79 -4.43
CA ASN A 117 0.04 -14.76 -4.62
C ASN A 117 -0.31 -14.06 -3.30
N SER A 118 0.72 -13.67 -2.54
CA SER A 118 0.59 -13.14 -1.18
C SER A 118 1.39 -11.86 -0.97
N LEU A 119 1.04 -11.13 0.08
CA LEU A 119 1.81 -9.98 0.54
C LEU A 119 2.97 -10.47 1.41
N ARG A 120 4.19 -10.35 0.89
CA ARG A 120 5.40 -10.61 1.66
C ARG A 120 5.80 -9.34 2.40
N THR A 121 5.95 -9.45 3.72
CA THR A 121 6.49 -8.35 4.53
C THR A 121 8.01 -8.32 4.41
N ILE A 122 8.54 -7.16 4.03
CA ILE A 122 9.99 -6.90 3.90
C ILE A 122 10.53 -6.32 5.20
N SER A 123 9.79 -5.38 5.78
CA SER A 123 10.18 -4.68 7.01
C SER A 123 8.96 -4.32 7.84
N LEU A 124 9.12 -4.36 9.16
CA LEU A 124 8.13 -3.92 10.15
C LEU A 124 8.78 -2.89 11.06
N HIS A 125 8.08 -1.78 11.27
CA HIS A 125 8.53 -0.69 12.10
C HIS A 125 7.47 -0.36 13.15
N CYS A 126 7.90 -0.30 14.41
CA CYS A 126 7.08 0.10 15.54
C CYS A 126 7.82 1.22 16.29
N TRP A 127 7.18 2.38 16.39
CA TRP A 127 7.70 3.53 17.13
C TRP A 127 6.81 3.87 18.33
N GLU A 128 6.12 2.87 18.89
CA GLU A 128 5.41 3.00 20.16
C GLU A 128 6.42 3.16 21.29
N ASP A 129 6.67 4.39 21.69
CA ASP A 129 7.54 4.72 22.80
C ASP A 129 6.91 5.87 23.61
N ASP A 130 6.85 5.69 24.93
CA ASP A 130 6.34 6.68 25.86
C ASP A 130 7.16 7.99 25.82
N ALA A 131 8.46 7.90 25.51
CA ALA A 131 9.30 9.07 25.31
C ALA A 131 8.88 9.88 24.07
N LEU A 132 8.51 9.19 22.98
CA LEU A 132 8.03 9.82 21.75
C LEU A 132 6.60 10.33 21.89
N SER A 133 5.77 9.66 22.70
CA SER A 133 4.39 10.05 22.98
C SER A 133 4.31 11.26 23.91
N GLN A 134 5.38 11.56 24.68
CA GLN A 134 5.44 12.61 25.69
C GLN A 134 4.29 12.52 26.71
N GLY A 135 3.88 11.29 27.03
CA GLY A 135 2.76 11.01 27.95
C GLY A 135 1.37 11.28 27.36
N ARG A 136 1.25 11.61 26.06
CA ARG A 136 -0.05 11.72 25.40
C ARG A 136 -0.59 10.35 25.05
N GLN A 137 -1.84 10.11 25.44
CA GLN A 137 -2.54 8.85 25.15
C GLN A 137 -3.44 8.92 23.91
N SER A 138 -3.57 10.10 23.29
CA SER A 138 -4.40 10.28 22.11
C SER A 138 -3.74 11.20 21.09
N PHE A 139 -3.69 10.72 19.85
CA PHE A 139 -3.14 11.43 18.71
C PHE A 139 -4.24 11.62 17.67
N PRO A 140 -4.73 12.86 17.46
CA PRO A 140 -5.83 13.11 16.54
C PRO A 140 -5.43 12.96 15.07
N LYS A 141 -4.13 13.06 14.77
CA LYS A 141 -3.59 12.82 13.43
C LYS A 141 -2.97 11.43 13.39
N PRO A 142 -3.44 10.56 12.49
CA PRO A 142 -2.83 9.24 12.34
C PRO A 142 -1.46 9.35 11.64
N PRO A 143 -0.64 8.30 11.68
CA PRO A 143 0.62 8.28 10.96
C PRO A 143 0.41 8.47 9.46
N THR A 144 1.19 9.35 8.84
CA THR A 144 1.11 9.60 7.40
C THR A 144 2.46 9.27 6.77
N ALA A 145 2.44 8.45 5.73
CA ALA A 145 3.63 8.05 5.00
C ALA A 145 3.79 8.86 3.70
N VAL A 146 5.03 9.21 3.40
CA VAL A 146 5.44 9.76 2.10
C VAL A 146 6.72 9.08 1.66
N THR A 147 6.90 8.95 0.35
CA THR A 147 8.12 8.39 -0.24
C THR A 147 8.78 9.39 -1.17
N ASP A 148 10.10 9.29 -1.30
CA ASP A 148 10.85 10.03 -2.28
C ASP A 148 10.47 9.55 -3.69
N PRO A 149 10.15 10.43 -4.65
CA PRO A 149 9.79 10.03 -6.02
C PRO A 149 10.91 9.28 -6.73
N GLN A 150 12.16 9.54 -6.34
CA GLN A 150 13.33 8.81 -6.80
C GLN A 150 13.53 7.50 -6.04
N GLY A 151 12.72 7.14 -5.05
CA GLY A 151 12.75 5.87 -4.31
C GLY A 151 13.93 5.70 -3.34
N ARG A 152 14.62 6.78 -2.95
CA ARG A 152 15.79 6.71 -2.05
C ARG A 152 15.41 6.56 -0.58
N CYS A 153 14.24 7.05 -0.19
CA CYS A 153 13.80 6.99 1.20
C CYS A 153 12.26 7.08 1.32
N ALA A 154 11.79 6.72 2.50
CA ALA A 154 10.43 6.97 2.95
C ALA A 154 10.46 7.72 4.30
N ALA A 155 9.41 8.49 4.56
CA ALA A 155 9.23 9.21 5.80
C ALA A 155 7.83 8.97 6.36
N VAL A 156 7.73 8.77 7.67
CA VAL A 156 6.45 8.62 8.37
C VAL A 156 6.34 9.68 9.45
N SER A 157 5.29 10.50 9.39
CA SER A 157 4.99 11.48 10.44
C SER A 157 4.36 10.75 11.64
N LEU A 158 4.93 10.94 12.83
CA LEU A 158 4.53 10.31 14.08
C LEU A 158 4.21 11.37 15.13
N PHE A 159 3.20 11.09 15.98
CA PHE A 159 2.90 11.87 17.20
C PHE A 159 2.92 13.40 17.03
N LYS A 160 2.45 13.91 15.87
CA LYS A 160 2.43 15.33 15.45
C LYS A 160 3.80 16.00 15.25
N HIS A 161 4.85 15.60 15.96
CA HIS A 161 6.14 16.32 16.02
C HIS A 161 7.36 15.46 15.67
N HIS A 162 7.17 14.16 15.42
CA HIS A 162 8.25 13.25 15.10
C HIS A 162 8.16 12.82 13.63
N LEU A 163 9.31 12.55 13.03
CA LEU A 163 9.42 12.05 11.66
C LEU A 163 10.37 10.86 11.68
N ALA A 164 9.87 9.67 11.37
CA ALA A 164 10.71 8.51 11.15
C ALA A 164 11.16 8.51 9.69
N LEU A 165 12.48 8.47 9.47
CA LEU A 165 13.08 8.35 8.15
C LEU A 165 13.58 6.92 7.95
N MET A 166 13.20 6.35 6.81
CA MET A 166 13.57 5.00 6.41
C MET A 166 14.35 5.11 5.09
N PRO A 167 15.68 5.02 5.12
CA PRO A 167 16.46 4.94 3.89
C PRO A 167 16.12 3.64 3.18
N ALA A 168 15.91 3.71 1.86
CA ALA A 168 15.86 2.52 1.03
C ALA A 168 17.31 2.13 0.73
N GLU A 169 17.71 0.92 1.10
CA GLU A 169 18.99 0.41 0.63
C GLU A 169 18.88 0.17 -0.87
N GLY A 170 19.56 1.02 -1.64
CA GLY A 170 19.85 0.72 -3.04
C GLY A 170 20.84 -0.42 -3.06
N GLY A 171 20.38 -1.63 -3.35
CA GLY A 171 21.28 -2.76 -3.60
C GLY A 171 22.21 -2.51 -4.77
#